data_AF-A0A1J5C5N7-F1
#
_entry.id   AF-A0A1J5C5N7-F1
#
_cell.length_a   1.000
_cell.length_b   1.000
_cell.length_c   1.000
_cell.angle_alpha   90.00
_cell.angle_beta   90.00
_cell.angle_gamma   90.00
#
_symmetry.space_group_name_H-M   'P 1'
#
loop_
_entity.id
_entity.type
_entity.pdbx_description
1 polymer ?
#
loop_
_entity_poly.entity_id
_entity_poly.type
_entity_poly.pdbx_seq_one_letter_code
_entity_poly.pdbx_strand_id
1 'polypeptide(L)' 'DGSGYPQGLKGEAILLDARIMAVADVVEAIASHRPYRSALGIDAALAEIESGRNSKYDEAVVQACLRLFREKGYALGG' A
#
# COMPACT_ATOMS: atom_id res chain seq x y z
N ASP A 1 -0.91 -12.89 2.07
CA ASP A 1 -0.95 -14.27 2.61
C ASP A 1 -2.29 -14.99 2.40
N GLY A 2 -3.32 -14.36 1.82
CA GLY A 2 -4.64 -14.98 1.62
C GLY A 2 -5.50 -15.03 2.88
N SER A 3 -5.16 -14.25 3.92
CA SER A 3 -5.96 -14.16 5.15
C SER A 3 -7.14 -13.18 5.06
N GLY A 4 -7.28 -12.45 3.94
CA GLY A 4 -8.31 -11.42 3.77
C GLY A 4 -9.68 -11.94 3.33
N TYR A 5 -10.73 -11.40 3.95
CA TYR A 5 -12.13 -11.59 3.58
C TYR A 5 -12.46 -10.83 2.28
N PRO A 6 -13.38 -11.31 1.40
CA PRO A 6 -14.26 -12.46 1.57
C PRO A 6 -13.79 -13.77 0.90
N GLN A 7 -12.66 -13.81 0.20
CA GLN A 7 -12.34 -14.99 -0.64
C GLN A 7 -10.95 -15.58 -0.52
N GLY A 8 -10.08 -15.13 0.41
CA GLY A 8 -8.80 -15.80 0.67
C GLY A 8 -7.96 -16.09 -0.58
N LEU A 9 -8.13 -15.26 -1.62
CA LEU A 9 -7.56 -15.47 -2.94
C LEU A 9 -6.05 -15.26 -2.84
N LYS A 10 -5.27 -16.10 -3.52
CA LYS A 10 -3.81 -16.04 -3.52
C LYS A 10 -3.30 -15.51 -4.86
N GLY A 11 -2.34 -14.59 -4.80
CA GLY A 11 -1.59 -14.12 -5.97
C GLY A 11 -2.49 -13.55 -7.07
N GLU A 12 -2.37 -14.09 -8.28
CA GLU A 12 -3.08 -13.64 -9.49
C GLU A 12 -4.60 -13.87 -9.45
N ALA A 13 -5.10 -14.70 -8.53
CA ALA A 13 -6.53 -14.89 -8.35
C ALA A 13 -7.20 -13.70 -7.64
N ILE A 14 -6.45 -12.87 -6.92
CA ILE A 14 -6.94 -11.57 -6.44
C ILE A 14 -6.95 -10.63 -7.64
N LEU A 15 -8.09 -10.02 -7.98
CA LEU A 15 -8.18 -9.00 -9.03
C LEU A 15 -7.07 -7.95 -8.84
N LEU A 16 -6.38 -7.58 -9.92
CA LEU A 16 -5.31 -6.57 -9.89
C LEU A 16 -5.76 -5.30 -9.14
N ASP A 17 -7.00 -4.88 -9.37
CA ASP A 17 -7.62 -3.73 -8.70
C ASP A 17 -7.64 -3.88 -7.18
N ALA A 18 -7.97 -5.06 -6.66
CA ALA A 18 -7.97 -5.30 -5.22
C ALA A 18 -6.54 -5.27 -4.62
N ARG A 19 -5.52 -5.69 -5.39
CA ARG A 19 -4.12 -5.61 -4.97
C ARG A 19 -3.64 -4.15 -4.95
N ILE A 20 -4.05 -3.34 -5.93
CA ILE A 20 -3.79 -1.90 -5.98
C ILE A 20 -4.46 -1.19 -4.81
N MET A 21 -5.74 -1.46 -4.56
CA MET A 21 -6.51 -0.86 -3.47
C MET A 21 -5.90 -1.18 -2.11
N ALA A 22 -5.44 -2.41 -1.88
CA ALA A 22 -4.80 -2.80 -0.62
C ALA A 22 -3.53 -1.98 -0.32
N VAL A 23 -2.68 -1.75 -1.33
CA VAL A 23 -1.47 -0.92 -1.15
C VAL A 23 -1.83 0.55 -0.96
N ALA A 24 -2.77 1.07 -1.76
CA ALA A 24 -3.21 2.46 -1.65
C ALA A 24 -3.81 2.79 -0.28
N ASP A 25 -4.69 1.92 0.25
CA ASP A 25 -5.33 2.08 1.55
C ASP A 25 -4.31 2.12 2.70
N VAL A 26 -3.31 1.23 2.68
CA VAL A 26 -2.25 1.22 3.70
C VAL A 26 -1.41 2.49 3.64
N VAL A 27 -1.04 2.94 2.43
CA VAL A 27 -0.25 4.16 2.27
C VAL A 27 -1.03 5.36 2.80
N GLU A 28 -2.29 5.51 2.42
CA GLU A 28 -3.15 6.59 2.90
C GLU A 28 -3.37 6.52 4.42
N ALA A 29 -3.61 5.34 4.98
CA ALA A 29 -3.86 5.16 6.40
C ALA A 29 -2.66 5.51 7.30
N ILE A 30 -1.43 5.33 6.79
CA ILE A 30 -0.19 5.66 7.52
C ILE A 30 0.21 7.12 7.29
N ALA A 31 0.08 7.60 6.05
CA ALA A 31 0.53 8.93 5.67
C ALA A 31 -0.47 10.05 6.04
N SER A 32 -1.75 9.74 6.19
CA SER A 32 -2.79 10.75 6.44
C SER A 32 -3.04 10.96 7.94
N HIS A 33 -3.28 12.21 8.32
CA HIS A 33 -3.62 12.57 9.69
C HIS A 33 -5.04 12.10 10.02
N ARG A 34 -5.22 11.37 11.12
CA ARG A 34 -6.55 11.08 11.67
C ARG A 34 -6.77 11.93 12.93
N PRO A 35 -8.02 12.25 13.32
CA PRO A 35 -8.31 13.11 14.48
C PRO A 35 -7.64 12.68 15.80
N TYR A 36 -7.21 11.41 15.88
CA TYR A 36 -6.59 10.80 17.06
C TYR A 36 -5.19 10.22 16.81
N ARG A 37 -4.60 10.43 15.64
CA ARG A 37 -3.25 9.95 15.28
C ARG A 37 -2.59 10.90 14.30
N SER A 38 -1.47 11.48 14.72
CA SER A 38 -0.59 12.23 13.81
C SER A 38 -0.15 11.32 12.66
N ALA A 39 -0.14 11.88 11.45
CA ALA A 39 0.42 11.22 10.29
C ALA A 39 1.86 10.75 10.60
N LEU A 40 2.19 9.50 10.27
CA LEU A 40 3.58 9.04 10.34
C LEU A 40 4.40 9.51 9.12
N GLY A 41 3.72 10.08 8.13
CA GLY A 41 4.32 10.62 6.92
C GLY A 41 4.45 9.59 5.80
N ILE A 42 4.73 10.08 4.60
CA ILE A 42 4.83 9.25 3.41
C ILE A 42 6.01 8.28 3.48
N ASP A 43 7.14 8.67 4.06
CA ASP A 43 8.32 7.79 4.15
C ASP A 43 8.04 6.54 5.01
N ALA A 44 7.32 6.71 6.12
CA ALA A 44 6.90 5.60 6.96
C ALA A 44 5.91 4.67 6.24
N ALA A 45 5.00 5.25 5.46
CA ALA A 45 4.04 4.50 4.64
C ALA A 45 4.75 3.66 3.55
N LEU A 46 5.72 4.26 2.84
CA LEU A 46 6.51 3.57 1.83
C LEU A 46 7.37 2.46 2.44
N ALA A 47 7.94 2.69 3.63
CA ALA A 47 8.72 1.67 4.35
C ALA A 47 7.87 0.46 4.78
N GLU A 48 6.62 0.70 5.25
CA GLU A 48 5.70 -0.39 5.63
C GLU A 48 5.41 -1.31 4.44
N ILE A 49 4.97 -0.74 3.30
CA ILE A 49 4.62 -1.54 2.11
C ILE A 49 5.84 -2.23 1.51
N GLU A 50 7.02 -1.60 1.57
CA GLU A 50 8.28 -2.18 1.12
C GLU A 50 8.70 -3.38 1.99
N SER A 51 8.53 -3.27 3.31
CA SER A 51 8.81 -4.38 4.25
C SER A 51 7.83 -5.55 4.10
N GLY A 52 6.58 -5.28 3.74
CA GLY A 52 5.52 -6.27 3.55
C GLY A 52 5.45 -6.87 2.14
N ARG A 53 6.34 -6.49 1.22
CA ARG A 53 6.35 -6.99 -0.16
C ARG A 53 6.49 -8.51 -0.22
N ASN A 54 5.84 -9.15 -1.18
CA ASN A 54 5.83 -10.61 -1.38
C ASN A 54 5.23 -11.45 -0.22
N SER A 55 4.72 -10.83 0.84
CA SER A 55 4.04 -11.53 1.94
C SER A 55 2.62 -11.01 2.14
N LYS A 56 2.48 -9.73 2.44
CA LYS A 56 1.20 -9.04 2.65
C LYS A 56 0.71 -8.38 1.36
N TYR A 57 1.65 -7.88 0.55
CA TYR A 57 1.36 -7.10 -0.65
C TYR A 57 2.01 -7.73 -1.88
N ASP A 58 1.36 -7.55 -3.03
CA ASP A 58 1.90 -7.93 -4.33
C ASP A 58 3.11 -7.05 -4.68
N GLU A 59 4.22 -7.69 -5.05
CA GLU A 59 5.47 -6.98 -5.34
C GLU A 59 5.33 -6.02 -6.54
N ALA A 60 4.62 -6.39 -7.60
CA ALA A 60 4.49 -5.52 -8.76
C ALA A 60 3.75 -4.22 -8.40
N VAL A 61 2.72 -4.32 -7.55
CA VAL A 61 1.97 -3.15 -7.05
C VAL A 61 2.83 -2.30 -6.11
N VAL A 62 3.56 -2.91 -5.16
CA VAL A 62 4.47 -2.18 -4.26
C VAL A 62 5.52 -1.42 -5.07
N GLN A 63 6.14 -2.06 -6.05
CA GLN A 63 7.14 -1.42 -6.92
C GLN A 63 6.54 -0.27 -7.74
N ALA A 64 5.32 -0.43 -8.26
CA ALA A 64 4.64 0.65 -8.95
C ALA A 64 4.38 1.86 -8.02
N CYS A 65 3.95 1.61 -6.79
CA CYS A 65 3.74 2.66 -5.78
C CYS A 65 5.06 3.36 -5.41
N LEU A 66 6.13 2.61 -5.14
CA LEU A 66 7.44 3.17 -4.81
C LEU A 66 7.96 4.08 -5.94
N ARG A 67 7.86 3.65 -7.20
CA ARG A 67 8.25 4.49 -8.36
C ARG A 67 7.41 5.75 -8.47
N LEU A 68 6.11 5.67 -8.22
CA LEU A 68 5.22 6.84 -8.26
C LEU A 68 5.68 7.94 -7.30
N PHE A 69 6.01 7.58 -6.06
CA PHE A 69 6.45 8.56 -5.06
C PHE A 69 7.92 8.96 -5.22
N ARG A 70 8.84 8.00 -5.40
CA ARG A 70 10.29 8.25 -5.38
C ARG A 70 10.83 8.80 -6.70
N GLU A 71 10.26 8.40 -7.83
CA GLU A 71 10.78 8.77 -9.16
C GLU A 71 9.91 9.81 -9.86
N LYS A 72 8.58 9.68 -9.75
CA LYS A 72 7.64 10.60 -10.40
C LYS A 72 7.27 11.81 -9.55
N GLY A 73 7.77 11.89 -8.31
CA GLY A 73 7.56 13.03 -7.42
C GLY A 73 6.09 13.24 -7.04
N TYR A 74 5.28 12.19 -7.04
CA TYR A 74 3.90 12.28 -6.57
C TYR A 74 3.88 12.63 -5.09
N ALA A 75 3.00 13.57 -4.72
CA ALA A 75 2.73 13.95 -3.34
C ALA A 75 1.27 13.64 -3.03
N LEU A 76 1.00 13.09 -1.85
CA LEU A 76 -0.37 12.96 -1.35
C LEU A 76 -0.94 14.36 -1.12
N GLY A 77 -2.05 14.66 -1.79
CA GLY A 77 -2.81 15.88 -1.54
C GLY A 77 -3.48 15.81 -0.16
N GLY A 78 -3.36 16.89 0.60
CA GLY A 78 -4.20 17.20 1.75
C GLY A 78 -5.18 18.31 1.39
#